data_AF-A0A814CQN0-F1
#
_entry.id   AF-A0A814CQN0-F1
#
_cell.length_a   1.000
_cell.length_b   1.000
_cell.length_c   1.000
_cell.angle_alpha   90.00
_cell.angle_beta   90.00
_cell.angle_gamma   90.00
#
_symmetry.space_group_name_H-M   'P 1'
#
loop_
_entity.id
_entity.type
_entity.pdbx_description
1 polymer ?
#
loop_
_entity_poly.entity_id
_entity_poly.type
_entity_poly.pdbx_seq_one_letter_code
_entity_poly.pdbx_strand_id
1 'polypeptide(L)'
;MERKQSELDPKFNKADLDESLESDQLKDHALQLYRESVMECGMHRFKAYLLHSSGQKQDINFTHEFREYIRGQNFSYLKTHSNLIFKLLKHFPGFLMFNNNDLKIIMNEHFFSLFALRILDMYRDNEFYLMLDDCVQVDKKLFAFLYDEKSRDLMFELLSNLSSLNLTEIEIGLMFPFILSSIYKNLEKKELMKKVFQYYSDVLFGEFHLNKRGVGFMEKFTYIVCLGPKVNQALMDVDLT
;
A
#
# COMPACT_ATOMS: atom_id res chain seq x y z
N MET A 1 -43.41 23.42 34.75
CA MET A 1 -42.00 22.95 34.69
C MET A 1 -41.95 21.90 33.60
N GLU A 2 -41.78 22.31 32.34
CA GLU A 2 -41.55 21.40 31.23
C GLU A 2 -40.42 22.01 30.41
N ARG A 3 -39.24 21.40 30.51
CA ARG A 3 -38.07 21.79 29.71
C ARG A 3 -38.26 21.21 28.31
N LYS A 4 -38.30 22.09 27.32
CA LYS A 4 -38.07 21.78 25.91
C LYS A 4 -36.69 21.12 25.78
N GLN A 5 -36.64 19.90 25.25
CA GLN A 5 -35.45 19.35 24.61
C GLN A 5 -35.44 19.85 23.16
N SER A 6 -34.83 21.01 22.96
CA SER A 6 -34.10 21.29 21.72
C SER A 6 -32.62 21.05 21.97
N GLU A 7 -31.87 20.88 20.88
CA GLU A 7 -30.40 20.75 20.80
C GLU A 7 -29.92 19.29 20.86
N LEU A 8 -29.16 18.76 19.90
CA LEU A 8 -28.46 19.29 18.75
C LEU A 8 -28.16 18.07 17.86
N ASP A 9 -28.81 17.94 16.70
CA ASP A 9 -28.24 17.16 15.61
C ASP A 9 -26.93 17.85 15.23
N PRO A 10 -25.76 17.17 15.25
CA PRO A 10 -24.56 17.77 14.73
C PRO A 10 -24.73 17.85 13.20
N LYS A 11 -25.16 19.03 12.74
CA LYS A 11 -25.07 19.43 11.34
C LYS A 11 -23.60 19.33 10.95
N PHE A 12 -23.27 18.24 10.28
CA PHE A 12 -21.99 17.99 9.64
C PHE A 12 -21.71 19.13 8.66
N ASN A 13 -20.77 20.02 9.01
CA ASN A 13 -20.29 21.04 8.10
C ASN A 13 -19.12 20.45 7.32
N LYS A 14 -18.96 20.87 6.06
CA LYS A 14 -17.83 20.49 5.19
C LYS A 14 -16.45 20.78 5.83
N ALA A 15 -16.44 21.67 6.82
CA ALA A 15 -15.29 22.11 7.62
C ALA A 15 -14.73 21.10 8.65
N ASP A 16 -15.36 19.93 8.87
CA ASP A 16 -14.87 18.93 9.86
C ASP A 16 -13.81 17.96 9.28
N LEU A 17 -13.71 17.86 7.96
CA LEU A 17 -12.43 17.54 7.31
C LEU A 17 -11.68 18.85 7.31
N ASP A 18 -10.46 18.88 7.84
CA ASP A 18 -9.65 20.09 7.91
C ASP A 18 -9.39 20.64 6.49
N GLU A 19 -10.35 21.40 5.94
CA GLU A 19 -10.27 22.10 4.64
C GLU A 19 -9.13 23.14 4.68
N SER A 20 -8.46 23.33 5.82
CA SER A 20 -7.32 24.23 5.99
C SER A 20 -5.98 23.64 5.56
N LEU A 21 -5.87 22.31 5.36
CA LEU A 21 -4.71 21.77 4.68
C LEU A 21 -4.86 22.06 3.18
N GLU A 22 -4.30 23.19 2.76
CA GLU A 22 -4.19 23.56 1.34
C GLU A 22 -3.67 22.35 0.55
N SER A 23 -4.19 22.13 -0.67
CA SER A 23 -3.87 20.92 -1.45
C SER A 23 -2.37 20.65 -1.57
N ASP A 24 -1.54 21.70 -1.57
CA ASP A 24 -0.08 21.59 -1.62
C ASP A 24 0.53 21.04 -0.33
N GLN A 25 0.02 21.46 0.84
CA GLN A 25 0.44 20.91 2.14
C GLN A 25 0.11 19.42 2.26
N LEU A 26 -1.03 18.99 1.70
CA LEU A 26 -1.39 17.57 1.68
C LEU A 26 -0.43 16.75 0.81
N LYS A 27 -0.07 17.28 -0.37
CA LYS A 27 0.89 16.63 -1.27
C LYS A 27 2.24 16.47 -0.60
N ASP A 28 2.75 17.53 0.03
CA ASP A 28 4.02 17.51 0.75
C ASP A 28 4.01 16.52 1.90
N HIS A 29 2.92 16.48 2.67
CA HIS A 29 2.75 15.53 3.76
C HIS A 29 2.66 14.07 3.26
N ALA A 30 1.88 13.82 2.21
CA ALA A 30 1.79 12.49 1.60
C ALA A 30 3.14 12.02 1.03
N LEU A 31 3.88 12.92 0.39
CA LEU A 31 5.24 12.67 -0.09
C LEU A 31 6.20 12.34 1.06
N GLN A 32 6.15 13.11 2.16
CA GLN A 32 6.97 12.85 3.33
C GLN A 32 6.68 11.47 3.92
N LEU A 33 5.40 11.16 4.15
CA LEU A 33 4.96 9.87 4.67
C LEU A 33 5.38 8.71 3.76
N TYR A 34 5.28 8.88 2.44
CA TYR A 34 5.75 7.90 1.48
C TYR A 34 7.27 7.66 1.62
N ARG A 35 8.08 8.72 1.60
CA ARG A 35 9.54 8.62 1.75
C ARG A 35 9.94 7.93 3.05
N GLU A 36 9.28 8.25 4.16
CA GLU A 36 9.49 7.56 5.44
C GLU A 36 9.15 6.06 5.34
N SER A 37 8.09 5.70 4.61
CA SER A 37 7.64 4.30 4.47
C SER A 37 8.57 3.43 3.62
N VAL A 38 9.34 4.03 2.71
CA VAL A 38 10.24 3.34 1.77
C VAL A 38 11.72 3.48 2.11
N MET A 39 12.08 4.16 3.21
CA MET A 39 13.48 4.42 3.58
C MET A 39 14.33 3.13 3.65
N GLU A 40 13.77 2.02 4.13
CA GLU A 40 14.48 0.73 4.19
C GLU A 40 14.73 0.09 2.82
N CYS A 41 13.97 0.46 1.78
CA CYS A 41 14.11 -0.11 0.43
C CYS A 41 15.50 0.15 -0.16
N GLY A 42 16.12 1.29 0.19
CA GLY A 42 17.50 1.60 -0.18
C GLY A 42 18.50 0.56 0.35
N MET A 43 18.30 0.06 1.58
CA MET A 43 19.14 -0.97 2.16
C MET A 43 18.97 -2.32 1.46
N HIS A 44 17.74 -2.70 1.14
CA HIS A 44 17.48 -3.95 0.41
C HIS A 44 18.13 -3.95 -0.98
N ARG A 45 17.97 -2.85 -1.74
CA ARG A 45 18.65 -2.69 -3.04
C ARG A 45 20.17 -2.78 -2.92
N PHE A 46 20.74 -2.13 -1.92
CA PHE A 46 22.19 -2.17 -1.70
C PHE A 46 22.68 -3.57 -1.37
N LYS A 47 21.98 -4.30 -0.49
CA LYS A 47 22.30 -5.69 -0.15
C LYS A 47 22.19 -6.61 -1.36
N ALA A 48 21.11 -6.51 -2.14
CA ALA A 48 20.94 -7.30 -3.34
C ALA A 48 22.03 -7.01 -4.40
N TYR A 49 22.42 -5.75 -4.54
CA TYR A 49 23.56 -5.36 -5.38
C TYR A 49 24.88 -6.01 -4.92
N LEU A 50 25.17 -6.03 -3.61
CA LEU A 50 26.36 -6.69 -3.08
C LEU A 50 26.34 -8.20 -3.33
N LEU A 51 25.19 -8.84 -3.14
CA LEU A 51 25.01 -10.27 -3.40
C LEU A 51 25.32 -10.58 -4.87
N HIS A 52 24.72 -9.84 -5.81
CA HIS A 52 24.98 -10.01 -7.24
C HIS A 52 26.43 -9.72 -7.63
N SER A 53 27.01 -8.64 -7.08
CA SER A 53 28.39 -8.23 -7.38
C SER A 53 29.45 -9.20 -6.87
N SER A 54 29.15 -9.93 -5.80
CA SER A 54 30.06 -10.95 -5.27
C SER A 54 30.07 -12.25 -6.10
N GLY A 55 29.17 -12.38 -7.08
CA GLY A 55 29.00 -13.61 -7.87
C GLY A 55 28.35 -14.75 -7.08
N GLN A 56 27.91 -14.49 -5.85
CA GLN A 56 27.16 -15.45 -5.05
C GLN A 56 25.80 -15.68 -5.68
N LYS A 57 25.61 -16.87 -6.24
CA LYS A 57 24.28 -17.35 -6.61
C LYS A 57 23.58 -17.88 -5.37
N GLN A 58 22.31 -17.52 -5.22
CA GLN A 58 21.43 -18.16 -4.25
C GLN A 58 21.16 -19.60 -4.68
N ASP A 59 21.97 -20.52 -4.17
CA ASP A 59 21.69 -21.95 -4.31
C ASP A 59 20.77 -22.38 -3.16
N ILE A 60 19.47 -22.10 -3.34
CA ILE A 60 18.45 -22.41 -2.34
C ILE A 60 17.99 -23.85 -2.51
N ASN A 61 18.24 -24.65 -1.48
CA ASN A 61 17.59 -25.95 -1.34
C ASN A 61 16.22 -25.78 -0.67
N PHE A 62 15.15 -26.03 -1.44
CA PHE A 62 13.76 -25.82 -1.02
C PHE A 62 13.25 -26.95 -0.11
N THR A 63 13.87 -27.08 1.07
CA THR A 63 13.48 -28.04 2.10
C THR A 63 12.34 -27.51 2.97
N HIS A 64 11.74 -28.39 3.77
CA HIS A 64 10.76 -27.99 4.78
C HIS A 64 11.38 -27.04 5.83
N GLU A 65 12.60 -27.32 6.30
CA GLU A 65 13.29 -26.45 7.26
C GLU A 65 13.55 -25.05 6.69
N PHE A 66 13.93 -24.97 5.41
CA PHE A 66 14.10 -23.71 4.72
C PHE A 66 12.78 -22.94 4.58
N ARG A 67 11.67 -23.64 4.31
CA ARG A 67 10.32 -23.05 4.29
C ARG A 67 9.98 -22.38 5.62
N GLU A 68 10.18 -23.06 6.73
CA GLU A 68 9.88 -22.50 8.06
C GLU A 68 10.77 -21.30 8.39
N TYR A 69 12.06 -21.40 8.09
CA TYR A 69 12.99 -20.28 8.23
C TYR A 69 12.54 -19.04 7.44
N ILE A 70 12.24 -19.23 6.15
CA ILE A 70 11.97 -18.12 5.25
C ILE A 70 10.57 -17.54 5.45
N ARG A 71 9.61 -18.35 5.91
CA ARG A 71 8.32 -17.89 6.43
C ARG A 71 8.53 -16.97 7.62
N GLY A 72 9.38 -17.35 8.58
CA GLY A 72 9.71 -16.51 9.73
C GLY A 72 10.25 -15.13 9.34
N GLN A 73 11.18 -15.08 8.38
CA GLN A 73 11.71 -13.80 7.87
C GLN A 73 10.63 -12.98 7.15
N ASN A 74 9.84 -13.63 6.29
CA ASN A 74 8.75 -12.97 5.58
C ASN A 74 7.71 -12.38 6.55
N PHE A 75 7.29 -13.14 7.58
CA PHE A 75 6.37 -12.65 8.61
C PHE A 75 6.92 -11.46 9.39
N SER A 76 8.22 -11.47 9.72
CA SER A 76 8.88 -10.32 10.33
C SER A 76 8.76 -9.07 9.44
N TYR A 77 8.99 -9.24 8.14
CA TYR A 77 8.85 -8.17 7.15
C TYR A 77 7.41 -7.65 7.03
N LEU A 78 6.43 -8.55 6.94
CA LEU A 78 5.00 -8.20 6.90
C LEU A 78 4.54 -7.50 8.18
N LYS A 79 5.08 -7.87 9.35
CA LYS A 79 4.80 -7.18 10.61
C LYS A 79 5.31 -5.73 10.59
N THR A 80 6.52 -5.50 10.06
CA THR A 80 7.04 -4.14 9.85
C THR A 80 6.12 -3.35 8.91
N HIS A 81 5.70 -3.96 7.81
CA HIS A 81 4.77 -3.35 6.87
C HIS A 81 3.43 -2.99 7.52
N SER A 82 2.86 -3.90 8.34
CA SER A 82 1.61 -3.66 9.09
C SER A 82 1.72 -2.46 10.02
N ASN A 83 2.81 -2.38 10.80
CA ASN A 83 3.06 -1.26 11.71
C ASN A 83 3.17 0.07 10.95
N LEU A 84 3.78 0.05 9.76
CA LEU A 84 3.90 1.23 8.92
C LEU A 84 2.55 1.66 8.33
N ILE A 85 1.73 0.74 7.80
CA ILE A 85 0.38 1.10 7.34
C ILE A 85 -0.44 1.70 8.48
N PHE A 86 -0.36 1.12 9.69
CA PHE A 86 -1.07 1.66 10.84
C PHE A 86 -0.55 3.05 11.25
N LYS A 87 0.75 3.30 11.14
CA LYS A 87 1.32 4.65 11.31
C LYS A 87 0.75 5.58 10.25
N LEU A 88 0.78 5.21 8.97
CA LEU A 88 0.27 6.01 7.85
C LEU A 88 -1.21 6.38 8.04
N LEU A 89 -2.06 5.41 8.35
CA LEU A 89 -3.48 5.61 8.65
C LEU A 89 -3.71 6.67 9.74
N LYS A 90 -2.84 6.75 10.74
CA LYS A 90 -2.96 7.77 11.81
C LYS A 90 -2.48 9.15 11.40
N HIS A 91 -1.70 9.26 10.32
CA HIS A 91 -1.12 10.54 9.89
C HIS A 91 -1.86 11.13 8.68
N PHE A 92 -2.65 10.33 7.96
CA PHE A 92 -3.50 10.84 6.89
C PHE A 92 -4.77 11.50 7.43
N PRO A 93 -5.06 12.77 7.04
CA PRO A 93 -6.31 13.44 7.37
C PRO A 93 -7.56 12.58 7.11
N GLY A 94 -8.55 12.66 8.00
CA GLY A 94 -9.80 11.90 7.94
C GLY A 94 -9.74 10.48 8.51
N PHE A 95 -8.59 9.80 8.46
CA PHE A 95 -8.48 8.42 8.96
C PHE A 95 -8.45 8.30 10.49
N LEU A 96 -8.00 9.33 11.21
CA LEU A 96 -8.06 9.40 12.67
C LEU A 96 -9.48 9.36 13.25
N MET A 97 -10.49 9.65 12.42
CA MET A 97 -11.89 9.66 12.83
C MET A 97 -12.52 8.26 12.81
N PHE A 98 -11.87 7.24 12.27
CA PHE A 98 -12.37 5.87 12.27
C PHE A 98 -12.06 5.17 13.59
N ASN A 99 -12.94 4.24 13.99
CA ASN A 99 -12.67 3.41 15.16
C ASN A 99 -11.66 2.30 14.80
N ASN A 100 -11.13 1.61 15.83
CA ASN A 100 -10.14 0.56 15.62
C ASN A 100 -10.67 -0.63 14.78
N ASN A 101 -11.97 -0.87 14.76
CA ASN A 101 -12.56 -1.95 13.96
C ASN A 101 -12.55 -1.59 12.47
N ASP A 102 -13.03 -0.40 12.13
CA ASP A 102 -12.99 0.15 10.77
C ASP A 102 -11.54 0.24 10.25
N LEU A 103 -10.59 0.72 11.07
CA LEU A 103 -9.18 0.79 10.69
C LEU A 103 -8.58 -0.59 10.37
N LYS A 104 -8.97 -1.64 11.09
CA LYS A 104 -8.55 -3.02 10.80
C LYS A 104 -9.13 -3.51 9.47
N ILE A 105 -10.41 -3.23 9.22
CA ILE A 105 -11.07 -3.60 7.95
C ILE A 105 -10.36 -2.91 6.78
N ILE A 106 -10.15 -1.59 6.89
CA ILE A 106 -9.44 -0.80 5.88
C ILE A 106 -8.05 -1.38 5.60
N MET A 107 -7.28 -1.67 6.65
CA MET A 107 -5.94 -2.23 6.52
C MET A 107 -5.97 -3.61 5.84
N ASN A 108 -6.84 -4.50 6.28
CA ASN A 108 -6.89 -5.88 5.77
C ASN A 108 -7.28 -5.94 4.29
N GLU A 109 -8.10 -5.02 3.82
CA GLU A 109 -8.62 -5.02 2.44
C GLU A 109 -7.61 -4.49 1.41
N HIS A 110 -6.60 -3.75 1.88
CA HIS A 110 -5.61 -3.12 1.03
C HIS A 110 -4.16 -3.48 1.38
N PHE A 111 -3.95 -4.38 2.34
CA PHE A 111 -2.63 -4.71 2.90
C PHE A 111 -1.57 -4.97 1.82
N PHE A 112 -1.79 -5.97 0.96
CA PHE A 112 -0.82 -6.32 -0.08
C PHE A 112 -0.83 -5.37 -1.29
N SER A 113 -1.91 -4.61 -1.50
CA SER A 113 -1.91 -3.55 -2.51
C SER A 113 -0.97 -2.40 -2.12
N LEU A 114 -1.00 -2.01 -0.84
CA LEU A 114 -0.09 -1.01 -0.28
C LEU A 114 1.33 -1.56 -0.13
N PHE A 115 1.46 -2.87 0.12
CA PHE A 115 2.75 -3.55 0.06
C PHE A 115 3.39 -3.34 -1.31
N ALA A 116 2.66 -3.61 -2.39
CA ALA A 116 3.16 -3.44 -3.76
C ALA A 116 3.61 -2.00 -4.05
N LEU A 117 2.85 -0.99 -3.62
CA LEU A 117 3.25 0.41 -3.75
C LEU A 117 4.54 0.74 -2.98
N ARG A 118 4.64 0.24 -1.75
CA ARG A 118 5.80 0.48 -0.88
C ARG A 118 7.07 -0.12 -1.45
N ILE A 119 6.97 -1.32 -2.02
CA ILE A 119 8.12 -2.05 -2.56
C ILE A 119 8.41 -1.73 -4.03
N LEU A 120 7.68 -0.79 -4.64
CA LEU A 120 7.75 -0.52 -6.08
C LEU A 120 9.18 -0.17 -6.51
N ASP A 121 9.91 0.62 -5.73
CA ASP A 121 11.30 0.98 -6.03
C ASP A 121 12.28 -0.19 -5.87
N MET A 122 11.85 -1.33 -5.32
CA MET A 122 12.61 -2.56 -5.26
C MET A 122 12.26 -3.51 -6.43
N TYR A 123 11.37 -3.12 -7.33
CA TYR A 123 11.04 -3.91 -8.52
C TYR A 123 11.58 -3.23 -9.78
N ARG A 124 12.56 -3.87 -10.44
CA ARG A 124 13.21 -3.34 -11.63
C ARG A 124 13.65 -4.46 -12.55
N ASP A 125 13.49 -4.25 -13.86
CA ASP A 125 13.91 -5.21 -14.90
C ASP A 125 13.34 -6.63 -14.68
N ASN A 126 12.09 -6.68 -14.17
CA ASN A 126 11.36 -7.91 -13.82
C ASN A 126 11.96 -8.71 -12.64
N GLU A 127 12.90 -8.10 -11.91
CA GLU A 127 13.50 -8.64 -10.69
C GLU A 127 12.97 -7.90 -9.46
N PHE A 128 12.88 -8.63 -8.35
CA PHE A 128 12.45 -8.10 -7.07
C PHE A 128 13.64 -8.15 -6.10
N TYR A 129 14.05 -6.99 -5.60
CA TYR A 129 15.27 -6.80 -4.82
C TYR A 129 15.03 -6.79 -3.30
N LEU A 130 13.91 -7.37 -2.85
CA LEU A 130 13.65 -7.55 -1.42
C LEU A 130 14.58 -8.61 -0.85
N MET A 131 15.32 -8.25 0.19
CA MET A 131 16.20 -9.16 0.93
C MET A 131 15.52 -9.59 2.23
N LEU A 132 15.32 -10.90 2.42
CA LEU A 132 14.76 -11.45 3.66
C LEU A 132 15.82 -11.61 4.76
N ASP A 133 17.10 -11.75 4.36
CA ASP A 133 18.27 -11.70 5.22
C ASP A 133 19.48 -11.19 4.39
N ASP A 134 20.72 -11.44 4.82
CA ASP A 134 21.91 -10.99 4.10
C ASP A 134 22.23 -11.81 2.84
N CYS A 135 21.65 -13.00 2.70
CA CYS A 135 21.94 -13.98 1.66
C CYS A 135 20.74 -14.36 0.79
N VAL A 136 19.51 -14.09 1.23
CA VAL A 136 18.27 -14.52 0.57
C VAL A 136 17.51 -13.33 0.00
N GLN A 137 17.44 -13.24 -1.32
CA GLN A 137 16.62 -12.30 -2.08
C GLN A 137 15.32 -12.99 -2.50
N VAL A 138 14.21 -12.28 -2.43
CA VAL A 138 12.93 -12.75 -2.95
C VAL A 138 12.90 -12.61 -4.46
N ASP A 139 13.17 -13.70 -5.17
CA ASP A 139 12.86 -13.81 -6.58
C ASP A 139 11.44 -14.38 -6.81
N LYS A 140 11.06 -14.54 -8.08
CA LYS A 140 9.78 -15.15 -8.46
C LYS A 140 9.60 -16.56 -7.91
N LYS A 141 10.68 -17.36 -7.88
CA LYS A 141 10.63 -18.76 -7.45
C LYS A 141 10.40 -18.84 -5.95
N LEU A 142 11.12 -18.04 -5.17
CA LEU A 142 10.97 -17.96 -3.73
C LEU A 142 9.62 -17.36 -3.34
N PHE A 143 9.13 -16.37 -4.08
CA PHE A 143 7.79 -15.82 -3.84
C PHE A 143 6.70 -16.89 -4.02
N ALA A 144 6.73 -17.66 -5.12
CA ALA A 144 5.78 -18.76 -5.31
C ALA A 144 5.94 -19.87 -4.25
N PHE A 145 7.15 -20.09 -3.75
CA PHE A 145 7.40 -21.06 -2.68
C PHE A 145 6.81 -20.61 -1.34
N LEU A 146 6.89 -19.30 -1.02
CA LEU A 146 6.33 -18.70 0.19
C LEU A 146 4.79 -18.65 0.17
N TYR A 147 4.22 -18.38 -1.00
CA TYR A 147 2.79 -18.21 -1.21
C TYR A 147 2.24 -19.34 -2.08
N ASP A 148 2.00 -19.04 -3.35
CA ASP A 148 1.72 -20.00 -4.42
C ASP A 148 2.00 -19.32 -5.78
N GLU A 149 1.91 -20.09 -6.86
CA GLU A 149 2.17 -19.57 -8.22
C GLU A 149 1.16 -18.49 -8.63
N LYS A 150 -0.10 -18.63 -8.24
CA LYS A 150 -1.17 -17.68 -8.58
C LYS A 150 -0.92 -16.31 -7.93
N SER A 151 -0.56 -16.31 -6.66
CA SER A 151 -0.26 -15.12 -5.86
C SER A 151 1.02 -14.44 -6.36
N ARG A 152 2.04 -15.23 -6.73
CA ARG A 152 3.22 -14.72 -7.42
C ARG A 152 2.81 -14.00 -8.71
N ASP A 153 2.07 -14.67 -9.59
CA ASP A 153 1.77 -14.11 -10.91
C ASP A 153 0.97 -12.80 -10.79
N LEU A 154 -0.02 -12.76 -9.90
CA LEU A 154 -0.81 -11.56 -9.62
C LEU A 154 0.03 -10.43 -9.02
N MET A 155 0.90 -10.71 -8.03
CA MET A 155 1.75 -9.69 -7.41
C MET A 155 2.75 -9.12 -8.41
N PHE A 156 3.41 -9.97 -9.20
CA PHE A 156 4.37 -9.51 -10.20
C PHE A 156 3.70 -8.81 -11.39
N GLU A 157 2.48 -9.20 -11.76
CA GLU A 157 1.64 -8.44 -12.70
C GLU A 157 1.32 -7.05 -12.15
N LEU A 158 0.94 -6.94 -10.87
CA LEU A 158 0.67 -5.65 -10.23
C LEU A 158 1.92 -4.77 -10.19
N LEU A 159 3.08 -5.30 -9.77
CA LEU A 159 4.34 -4.55 -9.72
C LEU A 159 4.78 -4.08 -11.11
N SER A 160 4.68 -4.95 -12.12
CA SER A 160 5.00 -4.62 -13.51
C SER A 160 4.11 -3.50 -14.04
N ASN A 161 2.80 -3.61 -13.84
CA ASN A 161 1.86 -2.60 -14.29
C ASN A 161 2.06 -1.26 -13.54
N LEU A 162 2.27 -1.29 -12.21
CA LEU A 162 2.59 -0.09 -11.42
C LEU A 162 3.88 0.59 -11.91
N SER A 163 4.94 -0.19 -12.14
CA SER A 163 6.21 0.34 -12.65
C SER A 163 6.03 1.00 -14.02
N SER A 164 5.21 0.40 -14.89
CA SER A 164 4.94 0.92 -16.23
C SER A 164 4.19 2.26 -16.27
N LEU A 165 3.52 2.65 -15.17
CA LEU A 165 2.86 3.96 -15.08
C LEU A 165 3.85 5.12 -14.97
N ASN A 166 5.10 4.84 -14.56
CA ASN A 166 6.12 5.86 -14.29
C ASN A 166 5.57 6.98 -13.40
N LEU A 167 4.99 6.61 -12.26
CA LEU A 167 4.42 7.56 -11.29
C LEU A 167 5.51 8.41 -10.66
N THR A 168 5.19 9.66 -10.34
CA THR A 168 6.06 10.51 -9.52
C THR A 168 5.97 10.09 -8.05
N GLU A 169 6.96 10.45 -7.23
CA GLU A 169 6.89 10.16 -5.78
C GLU A 169 5.65 10.77 -5.12
N ILE A 170 5.21 11.94 -5.58
CA ILE A 170 4.00 12.60 -5.07
C ILE A 170 2.76 11.78 -5.44
N GLU A 171 2.66 11.34 -6.71
CA GLU A 171 1.56 10.49 -7.15
C GLU A 171 1.52 9.17 -6.36
N ILE A 172 2.66 8.53 -6.12
CA ILE A 172 2.74 7.31 -5.29
C ILE A 172 2.30 7.62 -3.85
N GLY A 173 2.77 8.73 -3.27
CA GLY A 173 2.38 9.13 -1.92
C GLY A 173 0.89 9.38 -1.77
N LEU A 174 0.25 10.01 -2.75
CA LEU A 174 -1.19 10.22 -2.81
C LEU A 174 -1.98 8.93 -3.10
N MET A 175 -1.37 7.93 -3.75
CA MET A 175 -2.01 6.64 -3.97
C MET A 175 -2.24 5.86 -2.66
N PHE A 176 -1.41 6.03 -1.63
CA PHE A 176 -1.62 5.37 -0.33
C PHE A 176 -3.00 5.71 0.29
N PRO A 177 -3.32 6.99 0.57
CA PRO A 177 -4.61 7.34 1.17
C PRO A 177 -5.77 7.16 0.19
N PHE A 178 -5.55 7.30 -1.13
CA PHE A 178 -6.56 6.98 -2.14
C PHE A 178 -6.95 5.50 -2.10
N ILE A 179 -5.98 4.57 -2.11
CA ILE A 179 -6.27 3.13 -2.01
C ILE A 179 -6.93 2.80 -0.68
N LEU A 180 -6.38 3.29 0.43
CA LEU A 180 -6.96 3.07 1.78
C LEU A 180 -8.41 3.53 1.89
N SER A 181 -8.83 4.54 1.12
CA SER A 181 -10.19 5.07 1.15
C SER A 181 -11.14 4.45 0.12
N SER A 182 -10.65 3.54 -0.73
CA SER A 182 -11.45 2.93 -1.80
C SER A 182 -12.43 1.83 -1.35
N ILE A 183 -12.46 1.52 -0.04
CA ILE A 183 -13.34 0.52 0.56
C ILE A 183 -14.63 1.13 1.13
N TYR A 184 -15.77 0.47 0.88
CA TYR A 184 -17.07 0.85 1.47
C TYR A 184 -17.81 -0.29 2.17
N LYS A 185 -17.30 -1.51 2.06
CA LYS A 185 -17.94 -2.71 2.61
C LYS A 185 -17.59 -2.84 4.09
N ASN A 186 -18.55 -3.28 4.88
CA ASN A 186 -18.39 -3.66 6.29
C ASN A 186 -17.88 -2.58 7.26
N LEU A 187 -17.75 -1.32 6.82
CA LEU A 187 -17.42 -0.20 7.70
C LEU A 187 -18.65 0.30 8.47
N GLU A 188 -18.47 0.73 9.71
CA GLU A 188 -19.48 1.44 10.48
C GLU A 188 -19.64 2.87 9.96
N LYS A 189 -18.51 3.56 9.68
CA LYS A 189 -18.51 4.95 9.20
C LYS A 189 -18.44 5.09 7.67
N LYS A 190 -19.35 4.44 6.93
CA LYS A 190 -19.36 4.45 5.45
C LYS A 190 -19.44 5.85 4.83
N GLU A 191 -20.29 6.72 5.38
CA GLU A 191 -20.46 8.09 4.84
C GLU A 191 -19.23 8.97 5.07
N LEU A 192 -18.51 8.76 6.17
CA LEU A 192 -17.20 9.39 6.37
C LEU A 192 -16.22 8.88 5.32
N MET A 193 -16.18 7.57 5.06
CA MET A 193 -15.28 6.99 4.07
C MET A 193 -15.50 7.53 2.65
N LYS A 194 -16.76 7.73 2.24
CA LYS A 194 -17.07 8.41 0.97
C LYS A 194 -16.46 9.80 0.86
N LYS A 195 -16.50 10.58 1.95
CA LYS A 195 -15.92 11.93 1.99
C LYS A 195 -14.40 11.89 1.92
N VAL A 196 -13.79 10.98 2.68
CA VAL A 196 -12.34 10.74 2.67
C VAL A 196 -11.88 10.32 1.28
N PHE A 197 -12.60 9.38 0.64
CA PHE A 197 -12.31 8.95 -0.72
C PHE A 197 -12.42 10.08 -1.74
N GLN A 198 -13.49 10.88 -1.68
CA GLN A 198 -13.67 12.00 -2.59
C GLN A 198 -12.51 13.00 -2.43
N TYR A 199 -12.15 13.33 -1.19
CA TYR A 199 -11.05 14.24 -0.89
C TYR A 199 -9.72 13.77 -1.50
N TYR A 200 -9.30 12.53 -1.26
CA TYR A 200 -8.04 12.02 -1.82
C TYR A 200 -8.11 11.79 -3.33
N SER A 201 -9.29 11.47 -3.87
CA SER A 201 -9.49 11.36 -5.32
C SER A 201 -9.32 12.70 -6.02
N ASP A 202 -9.89 13.78 -5.47
CA ASP A 202 -9.79 15.12 -6.06
C ASP A 202 -8.33 15.60 -6.10
N VAL A 203 -7.57 15.35 -5.03
CA VAL A 203 -6.15 15.74 -4.95
C VAL A 203 -5.30 14.88 -5.90
N LEU A 204 -5.49 13.55 -5.91
CA LEU A 204 -4.72 12.66 -6.80
C LEU A 204 -5.01 12.94 -8.28
N PHE A 205 -6.27 13.14 -8.66
CA PHE A 205 -6.62 13.46 -10.04
C PHE A 205 -6.20 14.87 -10.44
N GLY A 206 -6.20 15.82 -9.50
CA GLY A 206 -5.57 17.12 -9.70
C GLY A 206 -4.08 16.99 -10.02
N GLU A 207 -3.37 16.14 -9.30
CA GLU A 207 -1.95 15.87 -9.53
C GLU A 207 -1.69 15.18 -10.89
N PHE A 208 -2.51 14.19 -11.26
CA PHE A 208 -2.45 13.58 -12.59
C PHE A 208 -2.67 14.61 -13.71
N HIS A 209 -3.59 15.55 -13.51
CA HIS A 209 -3.83 16.62 -14.47
C HIS A 209 -2.61 17.55 -14.60
N LEU A 210 -2.01 17.96 -13.48
CA LEU A 210 -0.80 18.80 -13.48
C LEU A 210 0.38 18.09 -14.18
N ASN A 211 0.53 16.79 -13.97
CA ASN A 211 1.54 15.95 -14.64
C ASN A 211 1.15 15.54 -16.07
N LYS A 212 0.08 16.12 -16.64
CA LYS A 212 -0.39 15.91 -18.02
C LYS A 212 -0.64 14.43 -18.35
N ARG A 213 -1.09 13.64 -17.36
CA ARG A 213 -1.45 12.24 -17.56
C ARG A 213 -2.64 12.13 -18.53
N GLY A 214 -2.49 11.35 -19.58
CA GLY A 214 -3.49 11.20 -20.65
C GLY A 214 -4.50 10.07 -20.41
N VAL A 215 -5.44 9.89 -21.34
CA VAL A 215 -6.49 8.84 -21.27
C VAL A 215 -5.89 7.44 -21.15
N GLY A 216 -4.88 7.11 -21.96
CA GLY A 216 -4.22 5.80 -21.89
C GLY A 216 -3.49 5.54 -20.56
N PHE A 217 -3.09 6.59 -19.83
CA PHE A 217 -2.61 6.43 -18.46
C PHE A 217 -3.78 6.10 -17.52
N MET A 218 -4.90 6.82 -17.61
CA MET A 218 -6.06 6.62 -16.76
C MET A 218 -6.69 5.23 -16.93
N GLU A 219 -6.71 4.68 -18.14
CA GLU A 219 -7.16 3.32 -18.42
C GLU A 219 -6.27 2.29 -17.70
N LYS A 220 -4.95 2.43 -17.81
CA LYS A 220 -3.98 1.57 -17.12
C LYS A 220 -4.08 1.70 -15.60
N PHE A 221 -4.16 2.93 -15.10
CA PHE A 221 -4.34 3.23 -13.69
C PHE A 221 -5.59 2.56 -13.12
N THR A 222 -6.72 2.68 -13.82
CA THR A 222 -7.99 2.04 -13.42
C THR A 222 -7.84 0.53 -13.35
N TYR A 223 -7.22 -0.09 -14.36
CA TYR A 223 -6.94 -1.53 -14.36
C TYR A 223 -6.09 -1.95 -13.14
N ILE A 224 -5.04 -1.19 -12.83
CA ILE A 224 -4.14 -1.45 -11.69
C ILE A 224 -4.87 -1.35 -10.35
N VAL A 225 -5.69 -0.30 -10.16
CA VAL A 225 -6.49 -0.13 -8.95
C VAL A 225 -7.48 -1.29 -8.79
N CYS A 226 -8.05 -1.81 -9.88
CA CYS A 226 -8.90 -3.01 -9.85
C CYS A 226 -8.14 -4.33 -9.63
N LEU A 227 -6.84 -4.38 -9.94
CA LEU A 227 -5.99 -5.55 -9.72
C LEU A 227 -5.58 -5.68 -8.25
N GLY A 228 -5.37 -4.55 -7.54
CA GLY A 228 -4.99 -4.52 -6.13
C GLY A 228 -5.83 -5.43 -5.22
N PRO A 229 -7.18 -5.29 -5.20
CA PRO A 229 -8.04 -6.15 -4.39
C PRO A 229 -7.91 -7.65 -4.72
N LYS A 230 -7.67 -8.00 -5.99
CA LYS A 230 -7.47 -9.41 -6.40
C LYS A 230 -6.16 -9.97 -5.85
N VAL A 231 -5.09 -9.17 -5.90
CA VAL A 231 -3.79 -9.50 -5.30
C VAL A 231 -3.93 -9.67 -3.80
N ASN A 232 -4.62 -8.74 -3.15
CA ASN A 232 -4.83 -8.78 -1.70
C ASN A 232 -5.58 -10.04 -1.28
N GLN A 233 -6.68 -10.36 -1.95
CA GLN A 233 -7.43 -11.59 -1.70
C GLN A 233 -6.56 -12.83 -1.91
N ALA A 234 -5.86 -12.93 -3.06
CA ALA A 234 -5.04 -14.10 -3.36
C ALA A 234 -3.98 -14.38 -2.28
N LEU A 235 -3.31 -13.34 -1.79
CA LEU A 235 -2.26 -13.47 -0.77
C LEU A 235 -2.81 -13.71 0.64
N MET A 236 -4.02 -13.25 0.93
CA MET A 236 -4.70 -13.51 2.22
C MET A 236 -5.32 -14.91 2.28
N ASP A 237 -5.68 -15.49 1.13
CA ASP A 237 -6.24 -16.84 1.02
C ASP A 237 -5.17 -17.96 1.08
N VAL A 238 -3.88 -17.60 1.03
CA VAL A 238 -2.79 -18.57 1.16
C VAL A 238 -2.80 -19.14 2.57
N ASP A 239 -3.01 -20.44 2.66
CA ASP A 239 -2.85 -21.16 3.92
C ASP A 239 -1.36 -21.24 4.26
N LEU A 240 -0.96 -20.43 5.24
CA LEU A 240 0.43 -20.39 5.73
C LEU A 240 0.67 -21.42 6.85
N THR A 241 -0.31 -22.30 7.13
CA THR A 241 -0.18 -23.40 8.09
C THR A 241 0.79 -24.50 7.64
#